data_AF-A0A0L7QJH6-F1
#
_entry.id   AF-A0A0L7QJH6-F1
#
_cell.length_a   1.000
_cell.length_b   1.000
_cell.length_c   1.000
_cell.angle_alpha   90.00
_cell.angle_beta   90.00
_cell.angle_gamma   90.00
#
_symmetry.space_group_name_H-M   'P 1'
#
loop_
_entity.id
_entity.type
_entity.pdbx_description
1 polymer ?
#
loop_
_entity_poly.entity_id
_entity_poly.type
_entity_poly.pdbx_seq_one_letter_code
_entity_poly.pdbx_strand_id
1 'polypeptide(L)'
;MSRPTIEEAHLRHCMLFLFDQEMKANEAVNKITDTYGDVLKLNKCHRWFKKFKNGNRNLKDAARKGQPQKLDDDILKAMVDSDPRQTMEELSLKIDCP
;
A
#
# COMPACT_ATOMS: atom_id res chain seq x y z
N MET A 1 4.48 -14.24 -24.34
CA MET A 1 4.05 -12.88 -23.93
C MET A 1 3.73 -12.94 -22.44
N SER A 2 4.45 -12.19 -21.60
CA SER A 2 4.19 -12.17 -20.15
C SER A 2 2.83 -11.53 -19.88
N ARG A 3 2.01 -12.16 -19.03
CA ARG A 3 0.74 -11.60 -18.58
C ARG A 3 1.02 -10.25 -17.91
N PRO A 4 0.30 -9.16 -18.25
CA PRO A 4 0.45 -7.91 -17.53
C PRO A 4 0.10 -8.14 -16.06
N THR A 5 1.04 -7.79 -15.17
CA THR A 5 0.82 -7.84 -13.73
C THR A 5 -0.14 -6.71 -13.36
N ILE A 6 -1.40 -7.05 -13.09
CA ILE A 6 -2.39 -6.09 -12.59
C ILE A 6 -1.89 -5.53 -11.25
N GLU A 7 -1.81 -4.21 -11.15
CA GLU A 7 -1.41 -3.55 -9.90
C GLU A 7 -2.40 -3.82 -8.77
N GLU A 8 -1.90 -4.09 -7.57
CA GLU A 8 -2.77 -4.33 -6.42
C GLU A 8 -3.67 -3.14 -6.09
N ALA A 9 -3.17 -1.92 -6.28
CA ALA A 9 -3.93 -0.70 -6.08
C ALA A 9 -5.19 -0.72 -6.95
N HIS A 10 -5.06 -1.07 -8.24
CA HIS A 10 -6.19 -1.18 -9.15
C HIS A 10 -7.26 -2.15 -8.66
N LEU A 11 -6.85 -3.36 -8.22
CA LEU A 11 -7.79 -4.35 -7.69
C LEU A 11 -8.55 -3.84 -6.45
N ARG A 12 -7.89 -3.05 -5.59
CA ARG A 12 -8.53 -2.46 -4.40
C ARG A 12 -9.57 -1.42 -4.79
N HIS A 13 -9.29 -0.59 -5.81
CA HIS A 13 -10.27 0.34 -6.36
C HIS A 13 -11.47 -0.40 -6.95
N CYS A 14 -11.25 -1.48 -7.72
CA CYS A 14 -12.33 -2.32 -8.23
C CYS A 14 -13.17 -2.92 -7.09
N MET A 15 -12.53 -3.44 -6.04
CA MET A 15 -13.25 -3.98 -4.88
C MET A 15 -14.11 -2.91 -4.18
N LEU A 16 -13.60 -1.68 -4.04
CA LEU A 16 -14.38 -0.59 -3.46
C LEU A 16 -15.58 -0.22 -4.32
N PHE A 17 -15.37 -0.07 -5.64
CA PHE A 17 -16.45 0.20 -6.58
C PHE A 17 -17.56 -0.87 -6.52
N LEU A 18 -17.19 -2.15 -6.51
CA LEU A 18 -18.17 -3.25 -6.43
C LEU A 18 -18.86 -3.32 -5.06
N PHE A 19 -18.16 -2.94 -3.99
CA PHE A 19 -18.76 -2.81 -2.66
C PHE A 19 -19.80 -1.69 -2.61
N ASP A 20 -19.53 -0.54 -3.22
CA ASP A 20 -20.48 0.58 -3.32
C ASP A 20 -21.69 0.25 -4.21
N GLN A 21 -21.59 -0.77 -5.07
CA GLN A 21 -22.70 -1.37 -5.82
C GLN A 21 -23.46 -2.44 -5.00
N GLU A 22 -23.20 -2.54 -3.69
CA GLU A 22 -23.81 -3.50 -2.75
C GLU A 22 -23.62 -4.98 -3.12
N MET A 23 -22.63 -5.29 -3.97
CA MET A 23 -22.34 -6.69 -4.34
C MET A 23 -21.76 -7.48 -3.17
N LYS A 24 -21.93 -8.81 -3.20
CA LYS A 24 -21.27 -9.71 -2.24
C LYS A 24 -19.82 -9.97 -2.67
N ALA A 25 -18.96 -10.31 -1.71
CA ALA A 25 -17.54 -10.57 -1.98
C ALA A 25 -17.32 -11.69 -3.01
N ASN A 26 -18.12 -12.77 -2.96
CA ASN A 26 -18.04 -13.85 -3.94
C ASN A 26 -18.34 -13.36 -5.37
N GLU A 27 -19.37 -12.53 -5.53
CA GLU A 27 -19.75 -11.95 -6.83
C GLU A 27 -18.67 -10.99 -7.33
N ALA A 28 -18.09 -10.19 -6.43
CA ALA A 28 -17.01 -9.27 -6.76
C ALA A 28 -15.74 -10.01 -7.23
N VAL A 29 -15.37 -11.10 -6.56
CA VAL A 29 -14.25 -11.96 -6.99
C VAL A 29 -14.53 -12.55 -8.36
N ASN A 30 -15.71 -13.10 -8.59
CA ASN A 30 -16.06 -13.67 -9.89
C ASN A 30 -15.97 -12.62 -11.01
N LYS A 31 -16.51 -11.41 -10.78
CA LYS A 31 -16.48 -10.32 -11.76
C LYS A 31 -15.06 -9.84 -12.07
N ILE A 32 -14.21 -9.70 -11.05
CA ILE A 32 -12.80 -9.32 -11.22
C ILE A 32 -12.04 -10.43 -11.94
N THR A 33 -12.28 -11.69 -11.59
CA THR A 33 -11.61 -12.84 -12.20
C THR A 33 -12.04 -13.05 -13.65
N ASP A 34 -13.31 -12.80 -13.98
CA ASP A 34 -13.82 -12.82 -15.35
C ASP A 34 -13.16 -11.73 -16.22
N THR A 35 -12.91 -10.55 -15.65
CA THR A 35 -12.31 -9.42 -16.37
C THR A 35 -10.79 -9.54 -16.52
N TYR A 36 -10.08 -9.98 -15.48
CA TYR A 36 -8.61 -9.89 -15.40
C TYR A 36 -7.92 -11.25 -15.24
N GLY A 37 -8.65 -12.37 -15.15
CA GLY A 37 -8.12 -13.70 -14.83
C GLY A 37 -7.98 -13.94 -13.32
N ASP A 38 -7.41 -15.08 -12.90
CA ASP A 38 -7.24 -15.46 -11.47
C ASP A 38 -6.20 -14.58 -10.75
N VAL A 39 -6.55 -13.30 -10.54
CA VAL A 39 -5.71 -12.26 -9.92
C VAL A 39 -6.14 -11.94 -8.49
N LEU A 40 -7.32 -12.39 -8.06
CA LEU A 40 -7.91 -12.05 -6.77
C LEU A 40 -8.42 -13.28 -6.03
N LYS A 41 -7.86 -13.52 -4.84
CA LYS A 41 -8.35 -14.56 -3.91
C LYS A 41 -9.50 -14.05 -3.04
N LEU A 42 -10.46 -14.94 -2.74
CA LEU A 42 -11.66 -14.61 -1.95
C LEU A 42 -11.33 -14.03 -0.56
N ASN A 43 -10.36 -14.61 0.15
CA ASN A 43 -9.95 -14.11 1.47
C ASN A 43 -9.45 -12.65 1.43
N LYS A 44 -8.81 -12.24 0.33
CA LYS A 44 -8.36 -10.86 0.13
C LYS A 44 -9.56 -9.93 -0.06
N CYS A 45 -10.54 -10.34 -0.88
CA CYS A 45 -11.79 -9.59 -1.05
C CYS A 45 -12.55 -9.42 0.27
N HIS A 46 -12.70 -10.49 1.06
CA HIS A 46 -13.35 -10.41 2.38
C HIS A 46 -12.66 -9.44 3.33
N ARG A 47 -11.32 -9.43 3.39
CA ARG A 47 -10.57 -8.48 4.22
C ARG A 47 -10.87 -7.03 3.84
N TRP A 48 -10.87 -6.72 2.55
CA TRP A 48 -11.20 -5.38 2.06
C TRP A 48 -12.66 -5.01 2.31
N PHE A 49 -13.60 -5.92 2.06
CA PHE A 49 -15.01 -5.67 2.30
C PHE A 49 -15.30 -5.45 3.80
N LYS A 50 -14.65 -6.19 4.69
CA LYS A 50 -14.72 -5.93 6.14
C LYS A 50 -14.19 -4.54 6.49
N LYS A 51 -13.10 -4.11 5.85
CA LYS A 51 -12.53 -2.76 6.03
C LYS A 51 -13.52 -1.68 5.57
N PHE A 52 -14.16 -1.86 4.41
CA PHE A 52 -15.15 -0.93 3.87
C PHE A 52 -16.42 -0.85 4.72
N LYS A 53 -16.91 -2.00 5.22
CA LYS A 53 -18.04 -2.05 6.18
C LYS A 53 -17.76 -1.27 7.47
N ASN A 54 -16.51 -1.20 7.89
CA ASN A 54 -16.08 -0.41 9.04
C ASN A 54 -15.87 1.08 8.70
N GLY A 55 -16.29 1.54 7.51
CA GLY A 55 -16.16 2.93 7.05
C GLY A 55 -14.75 3.30 6.55
N ASN A 56 -13.77 2.38 6.59
CA ASN A 56 -12.41 2.68 6.18
C ASN A 56 -12.24 2.45 4.67
N ARG A 57 -12.33 3.55 3.90
CA ARG A 57 -12.15 3.57 2.44
C ARG A 57 -10.71 3.83 1.98
N ASN A 58 -9.73 3.87 2.89
CA ASN A 58 -8.33 4.08 2.50
C ASN A 58 -7.79 2.84 1.75
N LEU A 59 -7.41 3.00 0.49
CA LEU A 59 -6.93 1.91 -0.38
C LEU A 59 -5.41 1.68 -0.29
N LYS A 60 -4.69 2.57 0.40
CA LYS A 60 -3.27 2.38 0.70
C LYS A 60 -3.12 1.28 1.75
N ASP A 61 -1.99 0.57 1.67
CA ASP A 61 -1.60 -0.30 2.77
C ASP A 61 -1.37 0.54 4.01
N ALA A 62 -1.83 0.05 5.16
CA ALA A 62 -1.42 0.64 6.42
C ALA A 62 0.09 0.49 6.55
N ALA A 63 0.76 1.54 7.05
CA ALA A 63 2.16 1.46 7.41
C ALA A 63 2.34 0.24 8.32
N ARG A 64 3.14 -0.74 7.88
CA ARG A 64 3.38 -1.93 8.68
C ARG A 64 4.29 -1.52 9.83
N LYS A 65 4.05 -2.01 11.05
CA LYS A 65 5.07 -1.95 12.10
C LYS A 65 6.34 -2.61 11.56
N GLY A 66 7.43 -1.85 11.46
CA GLY A 66 8.70 -2.28 10.86
C GLY A 66 8.95 -1.81 9.41
N GLN A 67 8.04 -1.06 8.79
CA GLN A 67 8.37 -0.35 7.57
C GLN A 67 9.33 0.80 7.93
N PRO A 68 10.55 0.86 7.36
CA PRO A 68 11.44 2.00 7.57
C PRO A 68 10.68 3.26 7.19
N GLN A 69 10.67 4.26 8.07
CA GLN A 69 10.20 5.57 7.65
C GLN A 69 11.04 5.98 6.45
N LYS A 70 10.36 6.38 5.37
CA LYS A 70 11.07 6.88 4.21
C LYS A 70 11.65 8.22 4.61
N LEU A 71 12.92 8.22 5.00
CA LEU A 71 13.71 9.43 5.14
C LEU A 71 13.77 10.10 3.78
N ASP A 72 13.60 11.42 3.77
CA ASP A 72 13.73 12.21 2.56
C ASP A 72 15.21 12.27 2.20
N ASP A 73 15.56 11.68 1.05
CA ASP A 73 16.94 11.59 0.57
C ASP A 73 17.53 13.00 0.34
N ASP A 74 16.70 13.99 -0.01
CA ASP A 74 17.16 15.37 -0.21
C ASP A 74 17.53 16.03 1.12
N ILE A 75 16.76 15.74 2.19
CA ILE A 75 17.06 16.22 3.55
C ILE A 75 18.36 15.57 4.05
N LEU A 76 18.50 14.26 3.88
CA LEU A 76 19.70 13.52 4.28
C LEU A 76 20.94 14.06 3.56
N LYS A 77 20.82 14.30 2.25
CA LYS A 77 21.90 14.83 1.43
C LYS A 77 22.29 16.25 1.85
N ALA A 78 21.32 17.13 2.10
CA ALA A 78 21.59 18.49 2.58
C ALA A 78 22.32 18.50 3.93
N MET A 79 22.02 17.55 4.83
CA MET A 79 22.74 17.42 6.11
C MET A 79 24.20 17.01 5.91
N VAL A 80 24.46 16.03 5.04
CA VAL A 80 25.82 15.58 4.72
C VAL A 80 26.62 16.67 3.99
N ASP A 81 25.99 17.38 3.05
CA ASP A 81 26.64 18.45 2.28
C ASP A 81 26.96 19.68 3.16
N SER A 82 26.13 19.96 4.17
CA SER A 82 26.35 21.06 5.13
C SER A 82 27.56 20.82 6.05
N ASP A 83 27.79 19.57 6.47
CA ASP A 83 28.94 19.21 7.28
C ASP A 83 29.50 17.84 6.87
N PRO A 84 30.48 17.82 5.96
CA PRO A 84 31.07 16.59 5.45
C PRO A 84 31.89 15.80 6.48
N ARG A 85 32.19 16.38 7.65
CA ARG A 85 32.99 15.73 8.71
C ARG A 85 32.12 15.03 9.75
N GLN A 86 30.81 15.16 9.62
CA GLN A 86 29.84 14.64 10.56
C GLN A 86 29.86 13.11 10.55
N THR A 87 29.80 12.52 11.74
CA THR A 87 29.80 11.07 11.91
C THR A 87 28.40 10.48 11.74
N MET A 88 28.33 9.18 11.45
CA MET A 88 27.06 8.47 11.35
C MET A 88 26.26 8.54 12.67
N GLU A 89 26.95 8.53 13.82
CA GLU A 89 26.30 8.67 15.14
C GLU A 89 25.65 10.05 15.29
N GLU A 90 26.36 11.14 14.96
CA GLU A 90 25.80 12.49 15.02
C GLU A 90 24.64 12.70 14.05
N LEU A 91 24.72 12.11 12.84
CA LEU A 91 23.63 12.13 11.88
C LEU A 91 22.39 11.39 12.41
N SER A 92 22.59 10.23 13.04
CA SER A 92 21.50 9.45 13.65
C SER A 92 20.83 10.15 14.83
N LEU A 93 21.55 11.00 15.56
CA LEU A 93 20.99 11.82 16.65
C LEU A 93 20.18 13.00 16.13
N LYS A 94 20.56 13.57 14.97
CA LYS A 94 19.85 14.70 14.35
C LYS A 94 18.59 14.26 13.62
N ILE A 95 18.65 13.07 13.05
CA ILE A 95 17.54 12.45 12.36
C ILE A 95 16.83 11.60 13.41
N ASP A 96 15.81 12.13 14.08
CA ASP A 96 14.98 11.46 15.09
C ASP A 96 14.42 10.11 14.56
N CYS A 97 15.27 9.10 14.52
CA CYS A 97 15.01 7.77 14.03
C CYS A 97 15.19 6.81 15.21
N PRO A 98 14.10 6.22 15.73
CA PRO A 98 14.22 5.16 16.73
C PRO A 98 14.80 3.87 16.13
#